data_AF-A0A2R4VPR0-F1
#
_entry.id   AF-A0A2R4VPR0-F1
#
_cell.length_a   1.000
_cell.length_b   1.000
_cell.length_c   1.000
_cell.angle_alpha   90.00
_cell.angle_beta   90.00
_cell.angle_gamma   90.00
#
_symmetry.space_group_name_H-M   'P 1'
#
loop_
_entity.id
_entity.type
_entity.pdbx_description
1 polymer ?
#
loop_
_entity_poly.entity_id
_entity_poly.type
_entity_poly.pdbx_seq_one_letter_code
_entity_poly.pdbx_strand_id
1 'polypeptide(L)'
;MSDFADHFQHDVLRELIGSLRLTDAPLLVLCGPNGGYLALSDSTRRYFGPVANQMLGNGWISAIHPDDQLLAADSWLRAVFHDAAYDLQLRYRRYDGCYRAFAVRAVRFFDQLAHETRWLVGSEPLDE
;
A
#
# COMPACT_ATOMS: atom_id res chain seq x y z
N MET A 1 -13.49 2.37 -14.98
CA MET A 1 -13.34 1.86 -13.60
C MET A 1 -11.95 1.30 -13.48
N SER A 2 -11.25 1.58 -12.38
CA SER A 2 -9.91 1.04 -12.14
C SER A 2 -10.04 -0.42 -11.72
N ASP A 3 -9.26 -1.32 -12.31
CA ASP A 3 -9.13 -2.75 -11.95
C ASP A 3 -8.96 -2.95 -10.42
N PHE A 4 -8.37 -1.95 -9.75
CA PHE A 4 -8.25 -1.90 -8.30
C PHE A 4 -9.59 -2.03 -7.54
N ALA A 5 -10.62 -1.29 -7.95
CA ALA A 5 -11.90 -1.27 -7.23
C ALA A 5 -12.71 -2.55 -7.47
N ASP A 6 -12.47 -3.23 -8.60
CA ASP A 6 -13.17 -4.46 -8.98
C ASP A 6 -12.80 -5.63 -8.04
N HIS A 7 -11.73 -5.50 -7.26
CA HIS A 7 -11.36 -6.45 -6.20
C HIS A 7 -12.16 -6.31 -4.91
N PHE A 8 -13.00 -5.27 -4.78
CA PHE A 8 -13.70 -5.00 -3.53
C PHE A 8 -15.21 -4.91 -3.74
N GLN A 9 -15.96 -5.41 -2.76
CA GLN A 9 -17.32 -4.96 -2.57
C GLN A 9 -17.31 -3.50 -2.10
N HIS A 10 -18.26 -2.69 -2.58
CA HIS A 10 -18.24 -1.23 -2.43
C HIS A 10 -18.14 -0.77 -0.96
N ASP A 11 -18.79 -1.48 -0.04
CA ASP A 11 -18.82 -1.13 1.38
C ASP A 11 -17.54 -1.55 2.12
N VAL A 12 -16.96 -2.69 1.71
CA VAL A 12 -15.74 -3.24 2.33
C VAL A 12 -14.56 -2.29 2.11
N LEU A 13 -14.36 -1.79 0.90
CA LEU A 13 -13.26 -0.87 0.62
C LEU A 13 -13.34 0.40 1.49
N ARG A 14 -14.54 0.95 1.65
CA ARG A 14 -14.77 2.14 2.49
C ARG A 14 -14.44 1.86 3.96
N GLU A 15 -14.88 0.72 4.48
CA GLU A 15 -14.59 0.30 5.85
C GLU A 15 -13.07 0.13 6.09
N LEU A 16 -12.39 -0.54 5.16
CA LEU A 16 -10.94 -0.75 5.24
C LEU A 16 -10.19 0.59 5.19
N ILE A 17 -10.56 1.51 4.29
CA ILE A 17 -9.97 2.85 4.24
C ILE A 17 -10.17 3.58 5.59
N GLY A 18 -11.37 3.48 6.18
CA GLY A 18 -11.65 4.07 7.50
C GLY A 18 -10.78 3.50 8.63
N SER A 19 -10.47 2.20 8.58
CA SER A 19 -9.63 1.53 9.59
C SER A 19 -8.16 1.97 9.58
N LEU A 20 -7.67 2.45 8.43
CA LEU A 20 -6.29 2.91 8.26
C LEU A 20 -6.02 4.24 8.99
N ARG A 21 -7.05 4.94 9.48
CA ARG A 21 -6.90 6.25 10.16
C ARG A 21 -6.13 7.27 9.33
N LEU A 22 -6.34 7.25 8.01
CA LEU A 22 -5.80 8.24 7.06
C LEU A 22 -6.88 9.31 6.82
N THR A 23 -6.47 10.54 6.57
CA THR A 23 -7.37 11.70 6.51
C THR A 23 -7.89 11.96 5.10
N ASP A 24 -7.01 12.07 4.10
CA ASP A 24 -7.41 12.53 2.77
C ASP A 24 -6.80 11.71 1.63
N ALA A 25 -7.68 11.32 0.69
CA ALA A 25 -7.41 10.65 -0.59
C ALA A 25 -6.12 9.78 -0.65
N PRO A 26 -6.01 8.70 0.14
CA PRO A 26 -4.76 7.95 0.26
C PRO A 26 -4.32 7.31 -1.06
N LEU A 27 -3.01 7.12 -1.18
CA LEU A 27 -2.45 6.16 -2.12
C LEU A 27 -2.79 4.77 -1.59
N LEU A 28 -3.45 3.94 -2.39
CA LEU A 28 -3.90 2.62 -1.97
C LEU A 28 -3.23 1.52 -2.80
N VAL A 29 -2.93 0.42 -2.13
CA VAL A 29 -2.37 -0.81 -2.69
C VAL A 29 -3.08 -2.01 -2.08
N LEU A 30 -3.47 -2.96 -2.92
CA LEU A 30 -3.97 -4.26 -2.52
C LEU A 30 -2.81 -5.26 -2.57
N CYS A 31 -2.59 -5.97 -1.48
CA CYS A 31 -1.55 -6.99 -1.37
C CYS A 31 -2.18 -8.38 -1.18
N GLY A 32 -1.56 -9.39 -1.78
CA GLY A 32 -1.98 -10.79 -1.72
C GLY A 32 -1.54 -11.52 -0.45
N PRO A 33 -1.88 -12.82 -0.33
CA PRO A 33 -1.64 -13.64 0.87
C PRO A 33 -0.17 -13.74 1.30
N ASN A 34 0.77 -13.50 0.39
CA ASN A 34 2.21 -13.52 0.65
C ASN A 34 2.82 -12.10 0.81
N GLY A 35 1.99 -11.06 0.85
CA GLY A 35 2.43 -9.67 0.93
C GLY A 35 2.84 -9.02 -0.39
N GLY A 36 2.78 -9.74 -1.51
CA GLY A 36 3.08 -9.16 -2.83
C GLY A 36 1.99 -8.19 -3.29
N TYR A 37 2.37 -7.10 -3.95
CA TYR A 37 1.43 -6.09 -4.48
C TYR A 37 0.65 -6.68 -5.67
N LEU A 38 -0.68 -6.69 -5.58
CA LEU A 38 -1.59 -7.20 -6.61
C LEU A 38 -2.16 -6.09 -7.48
N ALA A 39 -2.62 -5.00 -6.87
CA ALA A 39 -3.26 -3.91 -7.57
C ALA A 39 -2.95 -2.56 -6.92
N LEU A 40 -2.96 -1.51 -7.74
CA LEU A 40 -2.66 -0.13 -7.36
C LEU A 40 -3.85 0.76 -7.73
N SER A 41 -4.28 1.63 -6.82
CA SER A 41 -5.30 2.64 -7.12
C SER A 41 -4.81 3.67 -8.15
N ASP A 42 -5.74 4.42 -8.74
CA ASP A 42 -5.40 5.48 -9.70
C ASP A 42 -4.59 6.62 -9.06
N SER A 43 -4.77 6.90 -7.76
CA SER A 43 -3.94 7.84 -7.01
C SER A 43 -2.49 7.34 -6.93
N THR A 44 -2.29 6.08 -6.54
CA THR A 44 -0.97 5.42 -6.49
C THR A 44 -0.29 5.44 -7.86
N ARG A 45 -1.00 5.05 -8.93
CA ARG A 45 -0.46 5.06 -10.29
C ARG A 45 -0.04 6.45 -10.75
N ARG A 46 -0.84 7.49 -10.46
CA ARG A 46 -0.49 8.88 -10.79
C ARG A 46 0.72 9.38 -10.01
N TYR A 47 0.85 8.99 -8.74
CA TYR A 47 1.95 9.43 -7.89
C TYR A 47 3.31 8.84 -8.32
N PHE A 48 3.35 7.53 -8.56
CA PHE A 48 4.58 6.83 -8.96
C PHE A 48 4.85 6.85 -10.47
N GLY A 49 3.84 7.21 -11.28
CA GLY A 49 3.96 7.35 -12.73
C GLY A 49 4.50 6.07 -13.39
N PRO A 50 5.52 6.14 -14.25
CA PRO A 50 6.08 4.97 -14.93
C PRO A 50 6.57 3.85 -14.01
N VAL A 51 6.94 4.17 -12.76
CA VAL A 51 7.44 3.19 -11.79
C VAL A 51 6.31 2.33 -11.22
N ALA A 52 5.05 2.80 -11.26
CA ALA A 52 3.91 2.10 -10.67
C ALA A 52 3.79 0.65 -11.15
N ASN A 53 3.95 0.39 -12.45
CA ASN A 53 3.84 -0.97 -13.00
C ASN A 53 4.94 -1.91 -12.49
N GLN A 54 6.09 -1.37 -12.07
CA GLN A 54 7.19 -2.16 -11.51
C GLN A 54 6.97 -2.49 -10.04
N MET A 55 6.00 -1.85 -9.37
CA MET A 55 5.73 -2.08 -7.95
C MET A 55 5.00 -3.40 -7.68
N LEU A 56 4.36 -4.00 -8.69
CA LEU A 56 3.65 -5.27 -8.55
C LEU A 56 4.57 -6.40 -8.08
N GLY A 57 4.01 -7.37 -7.35
CA GLY A 57 4.79 -8.39 -6.67
C GLY A 57 5.67 -7.77 -5.59
N ASN A 58 6.99 -7.95 -5.69
CA ASN A 58 7.96 -7.48 -4.69
C ASN A 58 8.72 -6.21 -5.12
N GLY A 59 8.40 -5.63 -6.27
CA GLY A 59 9.16 -4.49 -6.82
C GLY A 59 8.89 -3.15 -6.12
N TRP A 60 7.87 -3.08 -5.26
CA TRP A 60 7.50 -1.89 -4.49
C TRP A 60 8.64 -1.31 -3.65
N ILE A 61 9.57 -2.15 -3.20
CA ILE A 61 10.69 -1.72 -2.37
C ILE A 61 11.59 -0.68 -3.07
N SER A 62 11.64 -0.71 -4.41
CA SER A 62 12.40 0.24 -5.22
C SER A 62 11.83 1.66 -5.21
N ALA A 63 10.56 1.81 -4.82
CA ALA A 63 9.90 3.10 -4.69
C ALA A 63 10.15 3.77 -3.32
N ILE A 64 10.86 3.09 -2.42
CA ILE A 64 11.19 3.58 -1.07
C ILE A 64 12.65 4.04 -1.04
N HIS A 65 12.91 5.11 -0.29
CA HIS A 65 14.26 5.62 -0.04
C HIS A 65 15.18 4.51 0.48
N PRO A 66 16.42 4.36 -0.04
CA PRO A 66 17.32 3.24 0.32
C PRO A 66 17.46 2.98 1.82
N ASP A 67 17.63 4.02 2.62
CA ASP A 67 17.78 3.90 4.08
C ASP A 67 16.53 3.34 4.78
N ASP A 68 15.34 3.49 4.18
CA ASP A 68 14.07 3.05 4.76
C ASP A 68 13.69 1.64 4.29
N GLN A 69 14.35 1.10 3.25
CA GLN A 69 13.97 -0.16 2.62
C GLN A 69 14.05 -1.35 3.59
N LEU A 70 15.12 -1.46 4.37
CA LEU A 70 15.28 -2.57 5.30
C LEU A 70 14.18 -2.57 6.37
N LEU A 71 13.88 -1.39 6.93
CA LEU A 71 12.82 -1.21 7.92
C LEU A 71 11.44 -1.54 7.34
N ALA A 72 11.16 -1.06 6.13
CA ALA A 72 9.90 -1.32 5.45
C ALA A 72 9.71 -2.82 5.16
N ALA A 73 10.73 -3.48 4.62
CA ALA A 73 10.67 -4.91 4.30
C ALA A 73 10.50 -5.78 5.54
N ASP A 74 11.28 -5.56 6.61
CA ASP A 74 11.16 -6.33 7.86
C ASP A 74 9.80 -6.15 8.51
N SER A 75 9.33 -4.89 8.62
CA SER A 75 8.03 -4.59 9.22
C SER A 75 6.89 -5.19 8.38
N TRP A 76 7.01 -5.19 7.05
CA TRP A 76 6.01 -5.76 6.17
C TRP A 76 5.93 -7.28 6.32
N LEU A 77 7.07 -7.97 6.36
CA LEU A 77 7.12 -9.42 6.59
C LEU A 77 6.51 -9.78 7.95
N ARG A 78 6.78 -8.99 9.00
CA ARG A 78 6.14 -9.19 10.31
C ARG A 78 4.64 -8.99 10.25
N ALA A 79 4.16 -7.99 9.52
CA ALA A 79 2.72 -7.77 9.37
C ALA A 79 2.04 -8.92 8.60
N VAL A 80 2.69 -9.45 7.58
CA VAL A 80 2.17 -10.53 6.74
C VAL A 80 2.17 -11.87 7.48
N PHE A 81 3.28 -12.23 8.13
CA PHE A 81 3.47 -13.58 8.68
C PHE A 81 3.24 -13.69 10.20
N HIS A 82 3.23 -12.58 10.91
CA HIS A 82 3.14 -12.55 12.38
C HIS A 82 2.00 -11.68 12.90
N ASP A 83 1.12 -11.19 12.01
CA ASP A 83 -0.03 -10.35 12.36
C ASP A 83 0.38 -9.07 13.14
N ALA A 84 1.60 -8.59 12.90
CA ALA A 84 2.09 -7.37 13.52
C ALA A 84 1.47 -6.13 12.87
N ALA A 85 1.37 -5.03 13.62
CA ALA A 85 0.95 -3.76 13.04
C ALA A 85 1.98 -3.25 12.02
N TYR A 86 1.50 -2.74 10.89
CA TYR A 86 2.30 -1.98 9.94
C TYR A 86 1.84 -0.52 9.99
N ASP A 87 2.61 0.33 10.67
CA ASP A 87 2.37 1.77 10.83
C ASP A 87 3.75 2.44 10.87
N LEU A 88 4.15 3.03 9.74
CA LEU A 88 5.50 3.57 9.53
C LEU A 88 5.43 4.96 8.92
N GLN A 89 6.52 5.71 9.08
CA GLN A 89 6.83 6.86 8.24
C GLN A 89 7.91 6.45 7.23
N LEU A 90 7.62 6.55 5.94
CA LEU A 90 8.52 6.14 4.87
C LEU A 90 8.71 7.26 3.85
N ARG A 91 9.91 7.36 3.27
CA ARG A 91 10.16 8.29 2.17
C ARG A 91 9.89 7.58 0.84
N TYR A 92 8.87 8.04 0.13
CA TYR A 92 8.55 7.54 -1.21
C TYR A 92 9.22 8.38 -2.28
N ARG A 93 9.76 7.69 -3.30
CA ARG A 93 10.31 8.29 -4.51
C ARG A 93 9.17 8.57 -5.48
N ARG A 94 8.88 9.84 -5.71
CA ARG A 94 7.94 10.28 -6.73
C ARG A 94 8.51 10.02 -8.13
N TYR A 95 7.65 10.04 -9.15
CA TYR A 95 8.03 9.88 -10.56
C TYR A 95 9.16 10.80 -11.06
N ASP A 96 9.35 11.97 -10.43
CA ASP A 96 10.38 12.96 -10.76
C ASP A 96 11.72 12.69 -10.03
N GLY A 97 11.76 11.66 -9.19
CA GLY A 97 12.94 11.28 -8.41
C GLY A 97 13.04 11.95 -7.05
N CYS A 98 12.16 12.90 -6.72
CA CYS A 98 12.13 13.53 -5.40
C CYS A 98 11.56 12.57 -4.35
N TYR A 99 12.12 12.62 -3.13
CA TYR A 99 11.59 11.89 -2.00
C TYR A 99 10.65 12.76 -1.17
N ARG A 100 9.51 12.19 -0.74
CA ARG A 100 8.56 12.84 0.16
C ARG A 100 8.18 11.88 1.28
N ALA A 101 7.93 12.42 2.48
CA ALA A 101 7.57 11.61 3.64
C ALA A 101 6.08 11.23 3.61
N PHE A 102 5.78 9.98 3.92
CA PHE A 102 4.42 9.45 3.98
C PHE A 102 4.20 8.72 5.30
N ALA A 103 3.01 8.88 5.88
CA ALA A 103 2.48 7.90 6.82
C ALA A 103 1.96 6.71 6.00
N VAL A 104 2.38 5.51 6.39
CA VAL A 104 2.06 4.27 5.68
C VAL A 104 1.49 3.27 6.67
N ARG A 105 0.27 2.81 6.40
CA ARG A 105 -0.45 1.88 7.28
C ARG A 105 -1.03 0.72 6.48
N ALA A 106 -1.17 -0.43 7.12
CA ALA A 106 -1.84 -1.57 6.52
C ALA A 106 -2.94 -2.14 7.43
N VAL A 107 -4.00 -2.64 6.80
CA VAL A 107 -5.04 -3.42 7.45
C VAL A 107 -5.14 -4.79 6.79
N ARG A 108 -5.16 -5.85 7.60
CA ARG A 108 -5.41 -7.22 7.17
C ARG A 108 -6.91 -7.46 7.10
N PHE A 109 -7.39 -8.11 6.04
CA PHE A 109 -8.78 -8.50 5.91
C PHE A 109 -8.92 -9.84 5.18
N PHE A 110 -10.06 -10.50 5.35
CA PHE A 110 -10.40 -11.69 4.59
C PHE A 110 -11.23 -11.28 3.37
N ASP A 111 -10.67 -11.51 2.18
CA ASP A 111 -11.35 -11.26 0.92
C ASP A 111 -12.31 -12.42 0.63
N GLN A 112 -13.62 -12.15 0.75
CA GLN A 112 -14.67 -13.14 0.53
C GLN A 112 -14.78 -13.58 -0.94
N LEU A 113 -14.40 -12.72 -1.89
CA LEU A 113 -14.46 -13.04 -3.32
C LEU A 113 -13.32 -13.98 -3.72
N ALA A 114 -12.11 -13.69 -3.23
CA ALA A 114 -10.93 -14.51 -3.47
C ALA A 114 -10.80 -15.71 -2.52
N HIS A 115 -11.52 -15.70 -1.40
CA HIS A 115 -11.43 -16.69 -0.32
C HIS A 115 -10.01 -16.80 0.28
N GLU A 116 -9.36 -15.65 0.46
CA GLU A 116 -7.97 -15.52 0.90
C GLU A 116 -7.79 -14.35 1.88
N THR A 117 -6.73 -14.40 2.70
CA THR A 117 -6.32 -13.24 3.49
C THR A 117 -5.53 -12.26 2.61
N ARG A 118 -5.86 -10.98 2.69
CA ARG A 118 -5.23 -9.89 1.93
C ARG A 118 -4.97 -8.69 2.83
N TRP A 119 -4.22 -7.73 2.31
CA TRP A 119 -3.96 -6.47 2.99
C TRP A 119 -4.29 -5.29 2.09
N LEU A 120 -4.86 -4.26 2.70
CA LEU A 120 -4.94 -2.94 2.09
C LEU A 120 -3.87 -2.07 2.74
N VAL A 121 -2.91 -1.61 1.94
CA VAL A 121 -1.94 -0.59 2.36
C VAL A 121 -2.44 0.76 1.91
N GLY A 122 -2.48 1.72 2.84
CA GLY A 122 -2.75 3.12 2.54
C GLY A 122 -1.56 3.99 2.89
N SER A 123 -1.38 5.05 2.12
CA SER A 123 -0.34 6.04 2.36
C SER A 123 -0.84 7.45 2.13
N GLU A 124 -0.49 8.36 3.03
CA GLU A 124 -0.79 9.79 2.90
C GLU A 124 0.50 10.60 3.09
N PRO A 125 0.71 11.68 2.33
CA PRO A 125 1.86 12.54 2.52
C PRO A 125 1.80 13.19 3.91
N LEU A 126 2.94 13.32 4.57
CA LEU A 126 3.06 14.03 5.85
C LEU A 126 3.25 15.54 5.68
N ASP A 127 3.58 15.96 4.45
CA ASP A 127 3.82 17.36 4.08
C ASP A 127 2.61 17.90 3.30
N GLU A 128 2.15 19.11 3.62
CA GLU A 128 1.05 19.84 2.95
C GLU A 128 1.33 20.19 1.47
#